data_AF-A0A844T5L7-F1
#
_entry.id   AF-A0A844T5L7-F1
#
_cell.length_a   1.000
_cell.length_b   1.000
_cell.length_c   1.000
_cell.angle_alpha   90.00
_cell.angle_beta   90.00
_cell.angle_gamma   90.00
#
_symmetry.space_group_name_H-M   'P 1'
#
loop_
_entity.id
_entity.type
_entity.pdbx_description
1 polymer ?
#
loop_
_entity_poly.entity_id
_entity_poly.type
_entity_poly.pdbx_seq_one_letter_code
_entity_poly.pdbx_strand_id
1 'polypeptide(L)'
;MNGQVEEGSLRPNERIQKLLLSTPAHFVGQFESPSVLISLAWPPTQTGRTRWFGGNADSLNRTAIALVFRTPVPSEPEPRIVIPNYEGVGEFVASALSVLFGKRFDTHGPLEMSGYFGVPDLSSFLTPCSPRLRHNDGQSRADRAVPLNLSEVGRIIGLIMESNKDNRFAAFHSAAKFYRRALISVEDDVEGAYLNLITAGEIISNVHELNEDDVLDAEARDALNRVARLKPDGAELATFLRGRLRGVKRRFVSAITAMVDDSFFERTEADDRWTSFRKDDFQTRIAAAYDLRSRFVHSGYPFGGWIRQPDWEVQGGKPVVSDKEMAKVLAKAPLFKGLERVIRYVLLSFAAELGATVEVDTEKSPTD
;
A
#
# COMPACT_ATOMS: atom_id res chain seq x y z
N MET A 1 52.06 0.38 1.43
CA MET A 1 51.42 0.34 0.09
C MET A 1 50.34 1.39 0.10
N ASN A 2 50.57 2.46 -0.66
CA ASN A 2 49.64 3.59 -0.79
C ASN A 2 48.39 3.09 -1.50
N GLY A 3 47.26 3.05 -0.78
CA GLY A 3 45.95 2.88 -1.38
C GLY A 3 45.64 4.12 -2.20
N GLN A 4 45.90 4.06 -3.50
CA GLN A 4 45.33 5.01 -4.44
C GLN A 4 43.81 4.89 -4.33
N VAL A 5 43.20 5.91 -3.74
CA VAL A 5 41.79 6.20 -3.97
C VAL A 5 41.70 6.43 -5.47
N GLU A 6 41.10 5.49 -6.22
CA GLU A 6 40.76 5.74 -7.62
C GLU A 6 39.96 7.04 -7.66
N GLU A 7 40.51 8.07 -8.33
CA GLU A 7 39.76 9.27 -8.65
C GLU A 7 38.50 8.83 -9.40
N GLY A 8 37.35 8.99 -8.75
CA GLY A 8 36.08 8.47 -9.24
C GLY A 8 35.77 9.04 -10.62
N SER A 9 35.64 8.17 -11.61
CA SER A 9 35.17 8.53 -12.94
C SER A 9 33.87 9.33 -12.85
N LEU A 10 33.80 10.47 -13.54
CA LEU A 10 32.58 11.29 -13.66
C LEU A 10 31.54 10.66 -14.60
N ARG A 11 31.86 9.53 -15.24
CA ARG A 11 30.92 8.77 -16.06
C ARG A 11 29.94 8.01 -15.16
N PRO A 12 28.67 7.88 -15.58
CA PRO A 12 27.73 6.96 -14.95
C PRO A 12 28.32 5.57 -14.75
N ASN A 13 28.01 4.94 -13.63
CA ASN A 13 28.44 3.58 -13.34
C ASN A 13 27.38 2.59 -13.85
N GLU A 14 27.79 1.61 -14.65
CA GLU A 14 26.89 0.59 -15.21
C GLU A 14 26.11 -0.21 -14.16
N ARG A 15 26.65 -0.27 -12.94
CA ARG A 15 26.10 -1.05 -11.82
C ARG A 15 25.40 -0.20 -10.78
N ILE A 16 25.45 1.13 -10.85
CA ILE A 16 24.77 2.00 -9.90
C ILE A 16 23.56 2.61 -10.60
N GLN A 17 22.40 2.32 -10.06
CA GLN A 17 21.14 2.85 -10.54
C GLN A 17 20.70 3.95 -9.57
N LYS A 18 20.27 5.09 -10.09
CA LYS A 18 19.77 6.24 -9.32
C LYS A 18 18.41 6.61 -9.88
N LEU A 19 17.36 6.41 -9.10
CA LEU A 19 15.99 6.77 -9.43
C LEU A 19 15.54 7.93 -8.55
N LEU A 20 14.69 8.81 -9.09
CA LEU A 20 14.07 9.89 -8.35
C LEU A 20 12.64 9.50 -7.94
N LEU A 21 12.34 9.62 -6.67
CA LEU A 21 11.00 9.48 -6.08
C LEU A 21 10.58 10.83 -5.47
N SER A 22 9.29 10.99 -5.18
CA SER A 22 8.82 12.09 -4.36
C SER A 22 7.63 11.70 -3.49
N THR A 23 7.33 12.53 -2.50
CA THR A 23 6.13 12.44 -1.68
C THR A 23 5.70 13.84 -1.25
N PRO A 24 4.39 14.15 -1.21
CA PRO A 24 3.90 15.41 -0.64
C PRO A 24 4.16 15.56 0.87
N ALA A 25 4.38 14.44 1.57
CA ALA A 25 4.70 14.45 2.98
C ALA A 25 6.15 14.92 3.23
N HIS A 26 6.39 15.55 4.38
CA HIS A 26 7.74 15.91 4.79
C HIS A 26 8.47 14.71 5.42
N PHE A 27 9.70 14.47 5.00
CA PHE A 27 10.57 13.41 5.54
C PHE A 27 11.93 13.96 5.94
N VAL A 28 12.56 13.29 6.91
CA VAL A 28 13.94 13.54 7.37
C VAL A 28 14.79 12.28 7.30
N GLY A 29 16.11 12.41 7.53
CA GLY A 29 17.04 11.30 7.65
C GLY A 29 17.39 10.61 6.33
N GLN A 30 18.06 9.47 6.43
CA GLN A 30 18.44 8.62 5.30
C GLN A 30 18.48 7.15 5.74
N PHE A 31 18.35 6.25 4.79
CA PHE A 31 18.63 4.83 4.96
C PHE A 31 19.81 4.43 4.09
N GLU A 32 20.76 3.69 4.66
CA GLU A 32 21.95 3.23 3.95
C GLU A 32 22.28 1.79 4.32
N SER A 33 22.63 1.01 3.31
CA SER A 33 23.09 -0.37 3.39
C SER A 33 24.14 -0.60 2.29
N PRO A 34 24.87 -1.73 2.29
CA PRO A 34 25.91 -1.99 1.29
C PRO A 34 25.43 -1.96 -0.18
N SER A 35 24.13 -2.20 -0.43
CA SER A 35 23.55 -2.30 -1.78
C SER A 35 22.49 -1.25 -2.09
N VAL A 36 21.97 -0.53 -1.10
CA VAL A 36 20.88 0.44 -1.25
C VAL A 36 21.12 1.68 -0.38
N LEU A 37 20.91 2.85 -0.96
CA LEU A 37 20.82 4.14 -0.28
C LEU A 37 19.49 4.81 -0.66
N ILE A 38 18.77 5.32 0.34
CA ILE A 38 17.59 6.16 0.16
C ILE A 38 17.81 7.44 0.97
N SER A 39 17.91 8.57 0.26
CA SER A 39 18.23 9.85 0.88
C SER A 39 17.46 11.00 0.23
N LEU A 40 17.39 12.13 0.91
CA LEU A 40 16.73 13.33 0.40
C LEU A 40 17.50 13.89 -0.81
N ALA A 41 16.77 14.23 -1.88
CA ALA A 41 17.31 14.86 -3.08
C ALA A 41 17.02 16.37 -3.04
N TRP A 42 17.98 17.17 -2.60
CA TRP A 42 17.77 18.61 -2.40
C TRP A 42 17.53 19.37 -3.71
N PRO A 43 16.59 20.32 -3.74
CA PRO A 43 16.35 21.14 -4.92
C PRO A 43 17.48 22.18 -5.05
N PRO A 44 17.64 22.79 -6.23
CA PRO A 44 18.57 23.90 -6.38
C PRO A 44 18.17 25.06 -5.45
N THR A 45 19.09 25.49 -4.58
CA THR A 45 18.83 26.55 -3.59
C THR A 45 18.58 27.93 -4.21
N GLN A 46 19.07 28.15 -5.44
CA GLN A 46 19.02 29.44 -6.13
C GLN A 46 17.78 29.68 -6.99
N THR A 47 16.98 28.63 -7.31
CA THR A 47 15.87 28.75 -8.28
C THR A 47 14.53 29.16 -7.66
N GLY A 48 14.49 29.51 -6.39
CA GLY A 48 13.25 29.92 -5.70
C GLY A 48 12.23 28.79 -5.51
N ARG A 49 12.62 27.53 -5.79
CA ARG A 49 11.80 26.31 -5.58
C ARG A 49 11.84 25.82 -4.13
N THR A 50 12.11 26.69 -3.18
CA THR A 50 12.04 26.39 -1.73
C THR A 50 10.66 25.90 -1.31
N ARG A 51 9.59 26.20 -2.07
CA ARG A 51 8.24 25.66 -1.84
C ARG A 51 8.14 24.15 -1.97
N TRP A 52 9.05 23.50 -2.71
CA TRP A 52 9.07 22.04 -2.81
C TRP A 52 9.53 21.41 -1.49
N PHE A 53 10.31 22.11 -0.69
CA PHE A 53 10.86 21.60 0.57
C PHE A 53 10.42 22.51 1.72
N GLY A 54 9.23 22.30 2.27
CA GLY A 54 8.81 23.05 3.45
C GLY A 54 7.53 22.52 4.05
N GLY A 55 7.59 22.15 5.33
CA GLY A 55 6.47 21.68 6.17
C GLY A 55 5.36 22.71 6.42
N ASN A 56 5.19 23.67 5.53
CA ASN A 56 4.00 24.50 5.47
C ASN A 56 2.99 23.70 4.65
N ALA A 57 1.74 23.62 5.08
CA ALA A 57 0.65 22.88 4.43
C ALA A 57 0.26 23.42 3.02
N ASP A 58 1.25 23.75 2.19
CA ASP A 58 1.13 24.12 0.78
C ASP A 58 0.78 22.86 -0.02
N SER A 59 -0.20 22.99 -0.91
CA SER A 59 -0.64 21.91 -1.77
C SER A 59 0.42 21.49 -2.79
N LEU A 60 1.46 22.31 -3.03
CA LEU A 60 2.57 21.98 -3.92
C LEU A 60 3.84 21.47 -3.19
N ASN A 61 3.79 21.30 -1.86
CA ASN A 61 4.93 20.79 -1.11
C ASN A 61 5.26 19.35 -1.53
N ARG A 62 6.54 19.04 -1.75
CA ARG A 62 7.03 17.71 -2.15
C ARG A 62 8.48 17.44 -1.76
N THR A 63 8.67 16.48 -0.87
CA THR A 63 9.98 15.93 -0.58
C THR A 63 10.46 15.06 -1.76
N ALA A 64 11.55 15.45 -2.40
CA ALA A 64 12.22 14.62 -3.40
C ALA A 64 13.23 13.67 -2.73
N ILE A 65 13.30 12.43 -3.21
CA ILE A 65 14.07 11.33 -2.61
C ILE A 65 14.86 10.65 -3.72
N ALA A 66 16.16 10.49 -3.51
CA ALA A 66 17.02 9.68 -4.36
C ALA A 66 17.02 8.23 -3.83
N LEU A 67 16.61 7.29 -4.69
CA LEU A 67 16.79 5.86 -4.51
C LEU A 67 18.02 5.44 -5.31
N VAL A 68 19.06 4.98 -4.62
CA VAL A 68 20.30 4.52 -5.23
C VAL A 68 20.50 3.06 -4.87
N PHE A 69 20.77 2.21 -5.86
CA PHE A 69 21.04 0.79 -5.60
C PHE A 69 22.08 0.22 -6.55
N ARG A 70 22.77 -0.81 -6.07
CA ARG A 70 23.81 -1.51 -6.82
C ARG A 70 23.25 -2.80 -7.40
N THR A 71 23.47 -3.01 -8.71
CA THR A 71 23.12 -4.26 -9.39
C THR A 71 24.30 -5.24 -9.41
N PRO A 72 24.03 -6.56 -9.54
CA PRO A 72 25.07 -7.55 -9.79
C PRO A 72 25.91 -7.21 -11.02
N VAL A 73 27.10 -7.80 -11.11
CA VAL A 73 27.90 -7.69 -12.34
C VAL A 73 27.09 -8.35 -13.48
N PRO A 74 26.90 -7.67 -14.62
CA PRO A 74 26.26 -8.29 -15.78
C PRO A 74 27.00 -9.58 -16.14
N SER A 75 26.27 -10.68 -16.37
CA SER A 75 26.85 -11.84 -17.07
C SER A 75 27.33 -11.38 -18.45
N GLU A 76 28.46 -11.93 -18.92
CA GLU A 76 29.09 -11.53 -20.19
C GLU A 76 28.04 -11.36 -21.31
N PRO A 77 28.10 -10.27 -22.09
CA PRO A 77 27.05 -9.95 -23.04
C PRO A 77 27.00 -11.00 -24.14
N GLU A 78 25.88 -11.73 -24.24
CA GLU A 78 25.52 -12.41 -25.49
C GLU A 78 25.38 -11.36 -26.62
N PRO A 79 25.52 -11.72 -27.91
CA PRO A 79 25.65 -10.78 -29.04
C PRO A 79 24.44 -9.88 -29.36
N ARG A 80 23.52 -9.66 -28.41
CA ARG A 80 22.41 -8.70 -28.48
C ARG A 80 22.41 -7.87 -27.20
N ILE A 81 23.01 -6.69 -27.27
CA ILE A 81 23.12 -5.74 -26.15
C ILE A 81 21.72 -5.24 -25.78
N VAL A 82 21.08 -5.88 -24.81
CA VAL A 82 19.89 -5.34 -24.14
C VAL A 82 20.39 -4.55 -22.93
N ILE A 83 20.31 -3.22 -22.98
CA ILE A 83 20.60 -2.38 -21.82
C ILE A 83 19.53 -2.68 -20.76
N PRO A 84 19.90 -3.17 -19.56
CA PRO A 84 18.93 -3.46 -18.52
C PRO A 84 18.16 -2.21 -18.11
N ASN A 85 16.82 -2.29 -18.04
CA ASN A 85 15.96 -1.24 -17.52
C ASN A 85 15.50 -1.60 -16.09
N TYR A 86 15.81 -0.75 -15.13
CA TYR A 86 15.47 -0.91 -13.71
C TYR A 86 14.43 0.09 -13.19
N GLU A 87 13.74 0.83 -14.05
CA GLU A 87 12.70 1.80 -13.65
C GLU A 87 11.60 1.16 -12.78
N GLY A 88 11.27 -0.11 -13.04
CA GLY A 88 10.31 -0.88 -12.25
C GLY A 88 10.68 -1.04 -10.78
N VAL A 89 11.97 -0.90 -10.42
CA VAL A 89 12.42 -0.93 -9.02
C VAL A 89 11.90 0.30 -8.26
N GLY A 90 11.83 1.47 -8.91
CA GLY A 90 11.28 2.68 -8.31
C GLY A 90 9.81 2.52 -7.93
N GLU A 91 9.01 1.91 -8.81
CA GLU A 91 7.60 1.58 -8.56
C GLU A 91 7.42 0.65 -7.36
N PHE A 92 8.28 -0.36 -7.29
CA PHE A 92 8.26 -1.37 -6.22
C PHE A 92 8.63 -0.76 -4.87
N VAL A 93 9.74 -0.02 -4.79
CA VAL A 93 10.18 0.66 -3.57
C VAL A 93 9.14 1.69 -3.13
N ALA A 94 8.66 2.55 -4.04
CA ALA A 94 7.62 3.54 -3.73
C ALA A 94 6.35 2.88 -3.16
N SER A 95 5.95 1.72 -3.70
CA SER A 95 4.78 0.98 -3.20
C SER A 95 4.98 0.46 -1.77
N ALA A 96 6.16 -0.10 -1.48
CA ALA A 96 6.49 -0.59 -0.14
C ALA A 96 6.61 0.57 0.88
N LEU A 97 7.23 1.70 0.49
CA LEU A 97 7.29 2.91 1.31
C LEU A 97 5.89 3.49 1.58
N SER A 98 5.00 3.45 0.57
CA SER A 98 3.61 3.86 0.75
C SER A 98 2.92 3.06 1.84
N VAL A 99 3.10 1.74 1.88
CA VAL A 99 2.55 0.89 2.96
C VAL A 99 3.16 1.24 4.31
N LEU A 100 4.50 1.28 4.40
CA LEU A 100 5.22 1.53 5.65
C LEU A 100 4.77 2.82 6.32
N PHE A 101 4.82 3.94 5.59
CA PHE A 101 4.52 5.25 6.17
C PHE A 101 3.05 5.65 6.03
N GLY A 102 2.26 4.93 5.21
CA GLY A 102 0.89 5.31 4.87
C GLY A 102 0.81 6.61 4.08
N LYS A 103 1.84 6.89 3.26
CA LYS A 103 2.01 8.13 2.48
C LYS A 103 2.01 7.86 0.99
N ARG A 104 1.58 8.84 0.22
CA ARG A 104 1.71 8.81 -1.24
C ARG A 104 3.19 8.92 -1.61
N PHE A 105 3.69 8.03 -2.45
CA PHE A 105 4.99 8.17 -3.10
C PHE A 105 4.81 8.12 -4.62
N ASP A 106 5.43 9.02 -5.35
CA ASP A 106 5.46 9.07 -6.81
C ASP A 106 6.86 8.67 -7.30
N THR A 107 6.96 8.06 -8.49
CA THR A 107 8.25 7.76 -9.14
C THR A 107 8.42 8.69 -10.33
N HIS A 108 9.65 9.13 -10.60
CA HIS A 108 9.99 10.06 -11.68
C HIS A 108 10.92 9.44 -12.70
N GLY A 109 11.35 8.20 -12.50
CA GLY A 109 12.31 7.53 -13.39
C GLY A 109 13.78 7.85 -13.03
N PRO A 110 14.71 7.57 -13.95
CA PRO A 110 16.13 7.54 -13.65
C PRO A 110 16.79 8.91 -13.71
N LEU A 111 17.70 9.14 -12.76
CA LEU A 111 18.78 10.13 -12.85
C LEU A 111 20.03 9.50 -13.49
N GLU A 112 20.28 8.24 -13.17
CA GLU A 112 21.38 7.44 -13.70
C GLU A 112 20.92 5.98 -13.80
N MET A 113 21.13 5.34 -14.95
CA MET A 113 20.75 3.94 -15.15
C MET A 113 21.66 3.27 -16.17
N SER A 114 22.20 2.10 -15.83
CA SER A 114 22.96 1.21 -16.72
C SER A 114 24.06 1.93 -17.52
N GLY A 115 24.79 2.86 -16.89
CA GLY A 115 25.89 3.59 -17.54
C GLY A 115 25.45 4.84 -18.33
N TYR A 116 24.19 5.26 -18.21
CA TYR A 116 23.65 6.46 -18.85
C TYR A 116 23.02 7.41 -17.83
N PHE A 117 23.03 8.71 -18.15
CA PHE A 117 22.21 9.68 -17.43
C PHE A 117 20.75 9.61 -17.91
N GLY A 118 19.81 9.80 -16.98
CA GLY A 118 18.38 9.85 -17.26
C GLY A 118 17.82 11.26 -17.06
N VAL A 119 16.66 11.52 -17.66
CA VAL A 119 15.87 12.73 -17.44
C VAL A 119 14.59 12.33 -16.72
N PRO A 120 14.43 12.66 -15.43
CA PRO A 120 13.23 12.29 -14.70
C PRO A 120 12.01 13.11 -15.12
N ASP A 121 10.83 12.51 -15.04
CA ASP A 121 9.55 13.21 -15.20
C ASP A 121 9.15 13.97 -13.93
N LEU A 122 9.23 15.28 -13.99
CA LEU A 122 8.90 16.18 -12.87
C LEU A 122 7.45 16.69 -12.92
N SER A 123 6.59 16.17 -13.80
CA SER A 123 5.20 16.60 -13.96
C SER A 123 4.42 16.64 -12.63
N SER A 124 4.59 15.62 -11.79
CA SER A 124 3.97 15.53 -10.46
C SER A 124 4.28 16.70 -9.53
N PHE A 125 5.44 17.37 -9.66
CA PHE A 125 5.80 18.55 -8.86
C PHE A 125 4.96 19.78 -9.18
N LEU A 126 4.15 19.70 -10.24
CA LEU A 126 3.21 20.73 -10.65
C LEU A 126 1.77 20.39 -10.25
N THR A 127 1.51 19.17 -9.78
CA THR A 127 0.18 18.72 -9.38
C THR A 127 -0.07 19.03 -7.90
N PRO A 128 -1.06 19.88 -7.57
CA PRO A 128 -1.45 20.13 -6.19
C PRO A 128 -1.97 18.86 -5.51
N CYS A 129 -1.64 18.69 -4.24
CA CYS A 129 -2.15 17.63 -3.37
C CYS A 129 -2.84 18.26 -2.16
N SER A 130 -4.00 17.72 -1.77
CA SER A 130 -4.72 18.20 -0.60
C SER A 130 -4.00 17.81 0.69
N PRO A 131 -3.53 18.77 1.52
CA PRO A 131 -2.87 18.48 2.79
C PRO A 131 -3.84 17.99 3.87
N ARG A 132 -5.16 18.01 3.60
CA ARG A 132 -6.18 17.43 4.50
C ARG A 132 -6.20 15.90 4.45
N LEU A 133 -5.60 15.30 3.42
CA LEU A 133 -5.54 13.86 3.28
C LEU A 133 -4.31 13.33 4.03
N ARG A 134 -4.52 12.35 4.91
CA ARG A 134 -3.46 11.78 5.79
C ARG A 134 -2.29 11.16 5.03
N HIS A 135 -2.47 10.77 3.76
CA HIS A 135 -1.37 10.27 2.93
C HIS A 135 -0.52 11.39 2.30
N ASN A 136 -0.96 12.65 2.40
CA ASN A 136 -0.27 13.82 1.86
C ASN A 136 0.38 14.69 2.94
N ASP A 137 -0.09 14.62 4.19
CA ASP A 137 0.43 15.47 5.27
C ASP A 137 1.77 14.98 5.86
N GLY A 138 2.37 15.81 6.73
CA GLY A 138 3.62 15.50 7.44
C GLY A 138 3.45 14.77 8.78
N GLN A 139 2.30 14.15 9.05
CA GLN A 139 2.02 13.49 10.33
C GLN A 139 2.11 11.97 10.22
N SER A 140 2.62 11.29 11.25
CA SER A 140 2.54 9.82 11.29
C SER A 140 1.08 9.33 11.35
N ARG A 141 0.84 8.10 10.87
CA ARG A 141 -0.48 7.46 10.88
C ARG A 141 -0.83 6.96 12.29
N ALA A 142 -2.11 6.89 12.63
CA ALA A 142 -2.52 6.56 14.00
C ALA A 142 -2.21 5.11 14.42
N ASP A 143 -2.34 4.13 13.50
CA ASP A 143 -2.21 2.71 13.84
C ASP A 143 -0.77 2.35 14.15
N ARG A 144 0.05 2.19 13.12
CA ARG A 144 1.49 1.98 13.24
C ARG A 144 2.16 3.31 12.90
N ALA A 145 2.40 4.10 13.93
CA ALA A 145 2.91 5.46 13.89
C ALA A 145 4.41 5.52 13.58
N VAL A 146 4.81 4.91 12.46
CA VAL A 146 6.18 4.95 11.97
C VAL A 146 6.57 6.43 11.76
N PRO A 147 7.66 6.92 12.38
CA PRO A 147 8.13 8.28 12.17
C PRO A 147 8.39 8.55 10.68
N LEU A 148 8.15 9.78 10.20
CA LEU A 148 8.49 10.16 8.82
C LEU A 148 10.00 10.42 8.67
N ASN A 149 10.78 9.39 8.95
CA ASN A 149 12.23 9.36 8.90
C ASN A 149 12.65 8.20 7.98
N LEU A 150 13.47 8.48 6.97
CA LEU A 150 13.90 7.48 6.00
C LEU A 150 14.72 6.35 6.64
N SER A 151 15.36 6.57 7.79
CA SER A 151 16.06 5.48 8.51
C SER A 151 15.13 4.31 8.91
N GLU A 152 13.83 4.56 9.04
CA GLU A 152 12.82 3.54 9.34
C GLU A 152 12.60 2.54 8.20
N VAL A 153 13.15 2.79 6.99
CA VAL A 153 13.10 1.82 5.88
C VAL A 153 13.75 0.49 6.24
N GLY A 154 14.69 0.48 7.19
CA GLY A 154 15.27 -0.76 7.73
C GLY A 154 14.23 -1.78 8.20
N ARG A 155 13.03 -1.34 8.59
CA ARG A 155 11.90 -2.21 8.99
C ARG A 155 11.39 -3.14 7.89
N ILE A 156 11.52 -2.74 6.63
CA ILE A 156 10.95 -3.45 5.47
C ILE A 156 12.01 -3.79 4.41
N ILE A 157 13.29 -3.52 4.67
CA ILE A 157 14.33 -3.70 3.64
C ILE A 157 14.43 -5.15 3.14
N GLY A 158 14.16 -6.13 4.01
CA GLY A 158 14.07 -7.55 3.63
C GLY A 158 12.99 -7.78 2.56
N LEU A 159 11.81 -7.16 2.72
CA LEU A 159 10.74 -7.24 1.71
C LEU A 159 11.15 -6.61 0.37
N ILE A 160 11.99 -5.58 0.42
CA ILE A 160 12.45 -4.89 -0.79
C ILE A 160 13.54 -5.70 -1.51
N MET A 161 14.47 -6.28 -0.75
CA MET A 161 15.70 -6.86 -1.32
C MET A 161 15.67 -8.36 -1.54
N GLU A 162 14.80 -9.10 -0.86
CA GLU A 162 14.78 -10.56 -0.97
C GLU A 162 14.26 -11.05 -2.32
N SER A 163 15.01 -11.97 -2.92
CA SER A 163 14.63 -12.61 -4.18
C SER A 163 13.61 -13.74 -3.94
N ASN A 164 12.57 -13.70 -4.76
CA ASN A 164 11.27 -14.28 -4.49
C ASN A 164 11.23 -15.81 -4.70
N LYS A 165 11.29 -16.58 -3.61
CA LYS A 165 10.92 -18.01 -3.61
C LYS A 165 9.54 -18.27 -3.01
N ASP A 166 9.04 -17.35 -2.19
CA ASP A 166 7.73 -17.44 -1.54
C ASP A 166 6.74 -16.47 -2.21
N ASN A 167 5.73 -17.04 -2.88
CA ASN A 167 4.70 -16.30 -3.61
C ASN A 167 4.00 -15.20 -2.78
N ARG A 168 4.03 -15.28 -1.43
CA ARG A 168 3.51 -14.24 -0.55
C ARG A 168 4.23 -12.90 -0.71
N PHE A 169 5.53 -12.89 -1.01
CA PHE A 169 6.24 -11.64 -1.33
C PHE A 169 5.69 -11.01 -2.61
N ALA A 170 5.45 -11.81 -3.66
CA ALA A 170 4.84 -11.31 -4.90
C ALA A 170 3.45 -10.71 -4.64
N ALA A 171 2.66 -11.36 -3.77
CA ALA A 171 1.34 -10.89 -3.38
C ALA A 171 1.40 -9.58 -2.59
N PHE A 172 2.31 -9.46 -1.62
CA PHE A 172 2.53 -8.21 -0.89
C PHE A 172 2.84 -7.07 -1.85
N HIS A 173 3.82 -7.24 -2.75
CA HIS A 173 4.22 -6.20 -3.69
C HIS A 173 3.11 -5.82 -4.67
N SER A 174 2.35 -6.81 -5.14
CA SER A 174 1.19 -6.57 -6.00
C SER A 174 0.11 -5.77 -5.27
N ALA A 175 -0.20 -6.13 -4.03
CA ALA A 175 -1.19 -5.44 -3.21
C ALA A 175 -0.73 -4.03 -2.81
N ALA A 176 0.55 -3.87 -2.43
CA ALA A 176 1.17 -2.58 -2.13
C ALA A 176 1.10 -1.62 -3.33
N LYS A 177 1.28 -2.13 -4.55
CA LYS A 177 1.13 -1.35 -5.78
C LYS A 177 -0.29 -0.83 -5.96
N PHE A 178 -1.31 -1.66 -5.72
CA PHE A 178 -2.71 -1.22 -5.77
C PHE A 178 -3.03 -0.22 -4.65
N TYR A 179 -2.54 -0.45 -3.45
CA TYR A 179 -2.67 0.49 -2.34
C TYR A 179 -2.05 1.86 -2.68
N ARG A 180 -0.81 1.90 -3.17
CA ARG A 180 -0.16 3.14 -3.63
C ARG A 180 -0.97 3.84 -4.73
N ARG A 181 -1.47 3.09 -5.72
CA ARG A 181 -2.31 3.64 -6.80
C ARG A 181 -3.57 4.31 -6.24
N ALA A 182 -4.20 3.72 -5.21
CA ALA A 182 -5.33 4.34 -4.54
C ALA A 182 -4.96 5.69 -3.91
N LEU A 183 -3.81 5.79 -3.24
CA LEU A 183 -3.36 7.06 -2.66
C LEU A 183 -3.07 8.12 -3.72
N ILE A 184 -2.54 7.72 -4.88
CA ILE A 184 -2.25 8.63 -5.99
C ILE A 184 -3.53 9.15 -6.64
N SER A 185 -4.52 8.27 -6.86
CA SER A 185 -5.69 8.60 -7.69
C SER A 185 -6.88 9.17 -6.94
N VAL A 186 -6.93 9.08 -5.60
CA VAL A 186 -8.14 9.40 -4.82
C VAL A 186 -8.69 10.81 -5.03
N GLU A 187 -7.81 11.79 -5.25
CA GLU A 187 -8.19 13.19 -5.43
C GLU A 187 -9.00 13.37 -6.73
N ASP A 188 -8.58 12.70 -7.80
CA ASP A 188 -9.18 12.78 -9.14
C ASP A 188 -10.28 11.74 -9.36
N ASP A 189 -10.05 10.50 -8.92
CA ASP A 189 -10.92 9.34 -9.08
C ASP A 189 -10.98 8.52 -7.77
N VAL A 190 -11.89 8.94 -6.89
CA VAL A 190 -12.12 8.31 -5.58
C VAL A 190 -12.75 6.92 -5.70
N GLU A 191 -13.54 6.66 -6.76
CA GLU A 191 -14.18 5.36 -6.98
C GLU A 191 -13.12 4.34 -7.42
N GLY A 192 -12.32 4.69 -8.43
CA GLY A 192 -11.18 3.88 -8.86
C GLY A 192 -10.16 3.66 -7.73
N ALA A 193 -9.90 4.68 -6.92
CA ALA A 193 -9.07 4.53 -5.72
C ALA A 193 -9.65 3.54 -4.71
N TYR A 194 -10.97 3.60 -4.45
CA TYR A 194 -11.66 2.64 -3.57
C TYR A 194 -11.56 1.21 -4.12
N LEU A 195 -11.74 1.04 -5.43
CA LEU A 195 -11.61 -0.26 -6.11
C LEU A 195 -10.18 -0.81 -6.01
N ASN A 196 -9.16 0.05 -6.13
CA ASN A 196 -7.76 -0.33 -5.93
C ASN A 196 -7.51 -0.83 -4.49
N LEU A 197 -8.10 -0.21 -3.46
CA LEU A 197 -8.01 -0.70 -2.08
C LEU A 197 -8.66 -2.08 -1.91
N ILE A 198 -9.86 -2.29 -2.47
CA ILE A 198 -10.50 -3.61 -2.47
C ILE A 198 -9.62 -4.64 -3.16
N THR A 199 -9.01 -4.28 -4.31
CA THR A 199 -8.13 -5.17 -5.07
C THR A 199 -6.88 -5.55 -4.27
N ALA A 200 -6.27 -4.60 -3.54
CA ALA A 200 -5.17 -4.89 -2.63
C ALA A 200 -5.59 -5.89 -1.54
N GLY A 201 -6.76 -5.69 -0.91
CA GLY A 201 -7.31 -6.63 0.07
C GLY A 201 -7.65 -8.01 -0.52
N GLU A 202 -8.16 -8.07 -1.75
CA GLU A 202 -8.43 -9.34 -2.45
C GLU A 202 -7.14 -10.14 -2.66
N ILE A 203 -6.06 -9.50 -3.11
CA ILE A 203 -4.76 -10.14 -3.32
C ILE A 203 -4.24 -10.75 -2.02
N ILE A 204 -4.24 -9.99 -0.93
CA ILE A 204 -3.79 -10.50 0.38
C ILE A 204 -4.70 -11.61 0.87
N SER A 205 -6.02 -11.44 0.77
CA SER A 205 -6.98 -12.47 1.22
C SER A 205 -6.80 -13.80 0.49
N ASN A 206 -6.35 -13.79 -0.78
CA ASN A 206 -6.15 -14.99 -1.58
C ASN A 206 -4.92 -15.81 -1.17
N VAL A 207 -3.90 -15.16 -0.59
CA VAL A 207 -2.68 -15.83 -0.12
C VAL A 207 -2.65 -16.06 1.37
N HIS A 208 -3.44 -15.30 2.14
CA HIS A 208 -3.58 -15.51 3.57
C HIS A 208 -4.27 -16.86 3.85
N GLU A 209 -3.67 -17.62 4.76
CA GLU A 209 -4.17 -18.93 5.16
C GLU A 209 -5.32 -18.74 6.15
N LEU A 210 -6.50 -19.26 5.80
CA LEU A 210 -7.68 -19.25 6.66
C LEU A 210 -8.00 -20.68 7.08
N ASN A 211 -8.41 -20.86 8.34
CA ASN A 211 -8.94 -22.15 8.76
C ASN A 211 -10.26 -22.43 8.01
N GLU A 212 -10.48 -23.69 7.62
CA GLU A 212 -11.69 -24.06 6.87
C GLU A 212 -12.98 -23.77 7.64
N ASP A 213 -12.91 -23.80 8.98
CA ASP A 213 -14.01 -23.51 9.88
C ASP A 213 -14.44 -22.03 9.86
N ASP A 214 -13.53 -21.12 9.47
CA ASP A 214 -13.79 -19.67 9.43
C ASP A 214 -14.51 -19.24 8.15
N VAL A 215 -14.43 -20.05 7.08
CA VAL A 215 -14.94 -19.67 5.75
C VAL A 215 -16.26 -20.37 5.40
N LEU A 216 -16.55 -21.53 5.98
CA LEU A 216 -17.77 -22.28 5.70
C LEU A 216 -18.62 -22.40 6.97
N ASP A 217 -19.88 -21.98 6.90
CA ASP A 217 -20.85 -22.24 7.96
C ASP A 217 -21.09 -23.75 8.14
N ALA A 218 -21.60 -24.12 9.32
CA ALA A 218 -21.78 -25.51 9.72
C ALA A 218 -22.69 -26.29 8.74
N GLU A 219 -23.70 -25.61 8.19
CA GLU A 219 -24.67 -26.20 7.26
C GLU A 219 -24.03 -26.48 5.89
N ALA A 220 -23.25 -25.54 5.34
CA ALA A 220 -22.48 -25.76 4.12
C ALA A 220 -21.43 -26.86 4.29
N ARG A 221 -20.78 -26.93 5.46
CA ARG A 221 -19.84 -28.01 5.80
C ARG A 221 -20.53 -29.37 5.82
N ASP A 222 -21.67 -29.47 6.48
CA ASP A 222 -22.41 -30.73 6.56
C ASP A 222 -22.94 -31.16 5.19
N ALA A 223 -23.43 -30.22 4.38
CA ALA A 223 -23.83 -30.48 3.00
C ALA A 223 -22.66 -30.98 2.14
N LEU A 224 -21.48 -30.37 2.24
CA LEU A 224 -20.28 -30.80 1.53
C LEU A 224 -19.77 -32.17 2.00
N ASN A 225 -19.84 -32.45 3.30
CA ASN A 225 -19.48 -33.75 3.86
C ASN A 225 -20.45 -34.85 3.40
N ARG A 226 -21.73 -34.54 3.27
CA ARG A 226 -22.74 -35.43 2.67
C ARG A 226 -22.43 -35.68 1.20
N VAL A 227 -22.10 -34.65 0.41
CA VAL A 227 -21.69 -34.81 -0.99
C VAL A 227 -20.43 -35.69 -1.11
N ALA A 228 -19.45 -35.48 -0.22
CA ALA A 228 -18.21 -36.26 -0.19
C ALA A 228 -18.44 -37.76 0.07
N ARG A 229 -19.43 -38.10 0.90
CA ARG A 229 -19.72 -39.50 1.31
C ARG A 229 -20.70 -40.22 0.41
N LEU A 230 -21.66 -39.51 -0.19
CA LEU A 230 -22.82 -40.13 -0.85
C LEU A 230 -22.66 -40.33 -2.38
N LYS A 231 -21.55 -39.86 -2.96
CA LYS A 231 -21.30 -39.92 -4.41
C LYS A 231 -20.00 -40.69 -4.71
N PRO A 232 -19.94 -41.48 -5.80
CA PRO A 232 -18.73 -42.19 -6.22
C PRO A 232 -17.51 -41.27 -6.39
N ASP A 233 -17.71 -40.09 -6.98
CA ASP A 233 -16.69 -39.03 -7.14
C ASP A 233 -16.88 -37.90 -6.11
N GLY A 234 -17.51 -38.22 -4.98
CA GLY A 234 -17.96 -37.23 -3.99
C GLY A 234 -16.82 -36.39 -3.43
N ALA A 235 -15.64 -36.98 -3.22
CA ALA A 235 -14.49 -36.28 -2.66
C ALA A 235 -13.95 -35.19 -3.60
N GLU A 236 -13.82 -35.47 -4.90
CA GLU A 236 -13.41 -34.48 -5.90
C GLU A 236 -14.48 -33.40 -6.08
N LEU A 237 -15.75 -33.80 -6.17
CA LEU A 237 -16.86 -32.86 -6.32
C LEU A 237 -17.00 -31.94 -5.09
N ALA A 238 -16.87 -32.48 -3.88
CA ALA A 238 -16.89 -31.68 -2.67
C ALA A 238 -15.69 -30.71 -2.59
N THR A 239 -14.53 -31.10 -3.12
CA THR A 239 -13.36 -30.22 -3.20
C THR A 239 -13.57 -29.10 -4.21
N PHE A 240 -14.12 -29.41 -5.38
CA PHE A 240 -14.52 -28.43 -6.38
C PHE A 240 -15.59 -27.45 -5.84
N LEU A 241 -16.61 -27.98 -5.16
CA LEU A 241 -17.67 -27.17 -4.56
C LEU A 241 -17.15 -26.33 -3.39
N ARG A 242 -16.23 -26.85 -2.56
CA ARG A 242 -15.52 -26.06 -1.53
C ARG A 242 -14.82 -24.87 -2.16
N GLY A 243 -14.10 -25.07 -3.27
CA GLY A 243 -13.43 -24.00 -4.01
C GLY A 243 -14.40 -22.91 -4.49
N ARG A 244 -15.61 -23.28 -4.92
CA ARG A 244 -16.67 -22.34 -5.34
C ARG A 244 -17.43 -21.68 -4.19
N LEU A 245 -17.62 -22.39 -3.07
CA LEU A 245 -18.36 -21.91 -1.89
C LEU A 245 -17.55 -20.91 -1.05
N ARG A 246 -16.21 -20.91 -1.17
CA ARG A 246 -15.32 -19.88 -0.63
C ARG A 246 -15.42 -18.54 -1.40
N GLY A 247 -16.64 -18.10 -1.71
CA GLY A 247 -16.91 -16.94 -2.55
C GLY A 247 -16.03 -15.74 -2.19
N VAL A 248 -15.54 -15.02 -3.20
CA VAL A 248 -14.48 -13.99 -3.06
C VAL A 248 -14.77 -13.01 -1.93
N LYS A 249 -16.02 -12.55 -1.80
CA LYS A 249 -16.48 -11.70 -0.70
C LYS A 249 -16.24 -12.32 0.69
N ARG A 250 -16.60 -13.59 0.89
CA ARG A 250 -16.49 -14.27 2.19
C ARG A 250 -15.02 -14.44 2.58
N ARG A 251 -14.18 -14.83 1.62
CA ARG A 251 -12.73 -14.92 1.81
C ARG A 251 -12.12 -13.55 2.15
N PHE A 252 -12.47 -12.52 1.39
CA PHE A 252 -12.04 -11.14 1.63
C PHE A 252 -12.40 -10.66 3.03
N VAL A 253 -13.67 -10.81 3.44
CA VAL A 253 -14.16 -10.38 4.76
C VAL A 253 -13.46 -11.16 5.88
N SER A 254 -13.33 -12.48 5.75
CA SER A 254 -12.76 -13.33 6.80
C SER A 254 -11.27 -13.05 6.99
N ALA A 255 -10.50 -12.93 5.89
CA ALA A 255 -9.07 -12.59 5.96
C ALA A 255 -8.83 -11.22 6.58
N ILE A 256 -9.53 -10.18 6.13
CA ILE A 256 -9.34 -8.83 6.69
C ILE A 256 -9.73 -8.82 8.17
N THR A 257 -10.82 -9.49 8.55
CA THR A 257 -11.25 -9.54 9.96
C THR A 257 -10.25 -10.30 10.83
N ALA A 258 -9.63 -11.37 10.32
CA ALA A 258 -8.64 -12.15 11.07
C ALA A 258 -7.31 -11.41 11.28
N MET A 259 -6.94 -10.51 10.36
CA MET A 259 -5.67 -9.75 10.40
C MET A 259 -5.77 -8.43 11.18
N VAL A 260 -6.96 -8.09 11.69
CA VAL A 260 -7.23 -6.87 12.46
C VAL A 260 -7.48 -7.25 13.91
N ASP A 261 -6.60 -6.79 14.80
CA ASP A 261 -6.69 -7.01 16.24
C ASP A 261 -7.30 -5.80 16.99
N ASP A 262 -7.40 -5.90 18.31
CA ASP A 262 -8.07 -4.91 19.16
C ASP A 262 -7.40 -3.53 19.13
N SER A 263 -6.09 -3.48 18.93
CA SER A 263 -5.33 -2.23 18.88
C SER A 263 -5.68 -1.37 17.67
N PHE A 264 -6.25 -1.96 16.61
CA PHE A 264 -6.84 -1.20 15.52
C PHE A 264 -8.06 -0.38 15.98
N PHE A 265 -8.89 -0.89 16.88
CA PHE A 265 -10.10 -0.16 17.30
C PHE A 265 -9.81 0.90 18.37
N GLU A 266 -8.69 0.75 19.09
CA GLU A 266 -8.22 1.72 20.10
C GLU A 266 -7.61 2.97 19.47
N ARG A 267 -7.03 2.81 18.28
CA ARG A 267 -6.43 3.88 17.48
C ARG A 267 -7.44 4.34 16.43
N THR A 268 -7.53 5.63 16.15
CA THR A 268 -8.42 6.11 15.07
C THR A 268 -7.83 7.35 14.42
N GLU A 269 -8.12 7.51 13.14
CA GLU A 269 -7.84 8.75 12.42
C GLU A 269 -9.10 9.59 12.22
N ALA A 270 -10.27 9.10 12.62
CA ALA A 270 -11.50 9.90 12.59
C ALA A 270 -11.45 11.02 13.63
N ASP A 271 -12.05 12.16 13.31
CA ASP A 271 -12.10 13.32 14.21
C ASP A 271 -12.88 13.01 15.49
N ASP A 272 -13.85 12.09 15.42
CA ASP A 272 -14.67 11.67 16.55
C ASP A 272 -14.96 10.15 16.56
N ARG A 273 -15.23 9.59 17.74
CA ARG A 273 -15.53 8.16 17.95
C ARG A 273 -16.83 7.63 17.33
N TRP A 274 -17.74 8.51 16.90
CA TRP A 274 -19.00 8.09 16.27
C TRP A 274 -18.84 7.83 14.77
N THR A 275 -17.76 8.34 14.17
CA THR A 275 -17.41 8.18 12.76
C THR A 275 -16.13 7.34 12.55
N SER A 276 -15.66 6.68 13.62
CA SER A 276 -14.62 5.67 13.60
C SER A 276 -15.20 4.25 13.48
N PHE A 277 -14.36 3.28 13.12
CA PHE A 277 -14.75 1.87 13.21
C PHE A 277 -15.06 1.43 14.65
N ARG A 278 -15.94 0.42 14.77
CA ARG A 278 -16.21 -0.29 16.01
C ARG A 278 -16.07 -1.79 15.80
N LYS A 279 -15.63 -2.49 16.84
CA LYS A 279 -15.38 -3.94 16.77
C LYS A 279 -16.65 -4.74 16.44
N ASP A 280 -17.80 -4.31 16.96
CA ASP A 280 -19.10 -4.97 16.80
C ASP A 280 -19.69 -4.86 15.39
N ASP A 281 -19.35 -3.81 14.63
CA ASP A 281 -19.85 -3.59 13.27
C ASP A 281 -18.82 -3.81 12.17
N PHE A 282 -17.53 -3.97 12.51
CA PHE A 282 -16.41 -4.04 11.58
C PHE A 282 -16.63 -5.02 10.43
N GLN A 283 -16.90 -6.29 10.73
CA GLN A 283 -17.10 -7.34 9.72
C GLN A 283 -18.21 -6.98 8.74
N THR A 284 -19.30 -6.39 9.23
CA THR A 284 -20.44 -5.96 8.40
C THR A 284 -20.05 -4.80 7.49
N ARG A 285 -19.20 -3.88 7.96
CA ARG A 285 -18.71 -2.75 7.15
C ARG A 285 -17.77 -3.22 6.04
N ILE A 286 -16.85 -4.15 6.33
CA ILE A 286 -15.97 -4.74 5.32
C ILE A 286 -16.77 -5.51 4.26
N ALA A 287 -17.82 -6.24 4.68
CA ALA A 287 -18.74 -6.87 3.74
C ALA A 287 -19.46 -5.84 2.84
N ALA A 288 -19.88 -4.71 3.40
CA ALA A 288 -20.53 -3.63 2.66
C ALA A 288 -19.57 -2.91 1.68
N ALA A 289 -18.29 -2.78 2.03
CA ALA A 289 -17.26 -2.26 1.11
C ALA A 289 -17.17 -3.11 -0.17
N TYR A 290 -17.19 -4.43 -0.01
CA TYR A 290 -17.17 -5.36 -1.13
C TYR A 290 -18.46 -5.30 -1.95
N ASP A 291 -19.62 -5.21 -1.29
CA ASP A 291 -20.91 -5.04 -1.98
C ASP A 291 -20.95 -3.75 -2.80
N LEU A 292 -20.38 -2.67 -2.27
CA LEU A 292 -20.29 -1.38 -2.96
C LEU A 292 -19.47 -1.50 -4.25
N ARG A 293 -18.30 -2.15 -4.17
CA ARG A 293 -17.47 -2.46 -5.35
C ARG A 293 -18.20 -3.33 -6.36
N SER A 294 -18.86 -4.40 -5.92
CA SER A 294 -19.63 -5.29 -6.80
C SER A 294 -20.75 -4.55 -7.52
N ARG A 295 -21.51 -3.71 -6.82
CA ARG A 295 -22.55 -2.87 -7.42
C ARG A 295 -21.99 -1.92 -8.46
N PHE A 296 -20.93 -1.19 -8.15
CA PHE A 296 -20.32 -0.28 -9.12
C PHE A 296 -19.85 -1.01 -10.38
N VAL A 297 -19.12 -2.12 -10.23
CA VAL A 297 -18.59 -2.88 -11.38
C VAL A 297 -19.70 -3.48 -12.25
N HIS A 298 -20.82 -3.94 -11.66
CA HIS A 298 -21.88 -4.61 -12.42
C HIS A 298 -22.99 -3.68 -12.91
N SER A 299 -23.26 -2.58 -12.21
CA SER A 299 -24.36 -1.66 -12.54
C SER A 299 -23.92 -0.27 -12.96
N GLY A 300 -22.64 0.08 -12.78
CA GLY A 300 -22.12 1.42 -13.06
C GLY A 300 -22.62 2.50 -12.09
N TYR A 301 -23.22 2.11 -10.95
CA TYR A 301 -23.84 3.07 -10.03
C TYR A 301 -22.77 3.92 -9.32
N PRO A 302 -22.72 5.26 -9.53
CA PRO A 302 -21.70 6.11 -8.94
C PRO A 302 -21.91 6.27 -7.43
N PHE A 303 -20.83 6.22 -6.67
CA PHE A 303 -20.81 6.34 -5.21
C PHE A 303 -19.72 7.27 -4.67
N GLY A 304 -18.86 7.82 -5.53
CA GLY A 304 -17.68 8.58 -5.13
C GLY A 304 -17.99 9.78 -4.24
N GLY A 305 -19.09 10.49 -4.52
CA GLY A 305 -19.53 11.62 -3.70
C GLY A 305 -19.85 11.25 -2.24
N TRP A 306 -20.28 10.01 -2.00
CA TRP A 306 -20.63 9.53 -0.65
C TRP A 306 -19.41 9.09 0.16
N ILE A 307 -18.35 8.62 -0.50
CA ILE A 307 -17.16 8.07 0.19
C ILE A 307 -15.99 9.05 0.33
N ARG A 308 -16.12 10.26 -0.22
CA ARG A 308 -15.04 11.29 -0.30
C ARG A 308 -14.83 12.09 0.99
N GLN A 309 -15.59 11.83 2.05
CA GLN A 309 -15.48 12.59 3.29
C GLN A 309 -14.13 12.34 4.01
N PRO A 310 -13.25 13.35 4.14
CA PRO A 310 -11.86 13.16 4.56
C PRO A 310 -11.70 12.98 6.08
N ASP A 311 -12.70 13.35 6.86
CA ASP A 311 -12.56 13.41 8.32
C ASP A 311 -13.07 12.12 8.99
N TRP A 312 -13.86 11.32 8.27
CA TRP A 312 -14.59 10.17 8.82
C TRP A 312 -14.07 8.85 8.24
N GLU A 313 -14.03 7.80 9.05
CA GLU A 313 -13.71 6.45 8.59
C GLU A 313 -14.96 5.73 8.08
N VAL A 314 -16.11 5.99 8.71
CA VAL A 314 -17.39 5.37 8.37
C VAL A 314 -18.49 6.40 8.15
N GLN A 315 -19.51 6.03 7.36
CA GLN A 315 -20.64 6.91 7.07
C GLN A 315 -21.43 7.24 8.35
N GLY A 316 -21.63 8.52 8.61
CA GLY A 316 -22.62 9.03 9.56
C GLY A 316 -23.99 9.13 8.92
N GLY A 317 -25.02 8.56 9.56
CA GLY A 317 -26.40 8.63 9.11
C GLY A 317 -26.72 7.74 7.89
N LYS A 318 -27.88 7.97 7.27
CA LYS A 318 -28.36 7.19 6.12
C LYS A 318 -28.32 8.03 4.84
N PRO A 319 -27.59 7.59 3.81
CA PRO A 319 -27.57 8.24 2.50
C PRO A 319 -28.95 8.31 1.87
N VAL A 320 -29.26 9.45 1.25
CA VAL A 320 -30.52 9.68 0.54
C VAL A 320 -30.29 9.41 -0.95
N VAL A 321 -30.63 8.20 -1.37
CA VAL A 321 -30.55 7.76 -2.77
C VAL A 321 -31.83 7.03 -3.17
N SER A 322 -32.13 6.99 -4.47
CA SER A 322 -33.35 6.38 -5.01
C SER A 322 -33.40 4.86 -4.80
N ASP A 323 -32.26 4.17 -4.94
CA ASP A 323 -32.16 2.73 -4.68
C ASP A 323 -32.01 2.46 -3.17
N LYS A 324 -33.06 1.89 -2.57
CA LYS A 324 -33.08 1.53 -1.14
C LYS A 324 -31.99 0.53 -0.75
N GLU A 325 -31.62 -0.39 -1.63
CA GLU A 325 -30.56 -1.35 -1.35
C GLU A 325 -29.19 -0.68 -1.43
N MET A 326 -28.98 0.22 -2.38
CA MET A 326 -27.77 1.04 -2.43
C MET A 326 -27.65 1.91 -1.18
N ALA A 327 -28.75 2.53 -0.72
CA ALA A 327 -28.76 3.31 0.52
C ALA A 327 -28.31 2.48 1.73
N LYS A 328 -28.70 1.19 1.80
CA LYS A 328 -28.27 0.27 2.86
C LYS A 328 -26.78 -0.06 2.78
N VAL A 329 -26.27 -0.29 1.56
CA VAL A 329 -24.83 -0.57 1.36
C VAL A 329 -24.01 0.66 1.72
N LEU A 330 -24.35 1.83 1.19
CA LEU A 330 -23.64 3.09 1.47
C LEU A 330 -23.67 3.48 2.95
N ALA A 331 -24.79 3.26 3.65
CA ALA A 331 -24.88 3.54 5.09
C ALA A 331 -23.91 2.68 5.94
N LYS A 332 -23.50 1.52 5.43
CA LYS A 332 -22.64 0.57 6.14
C LYS A 332 -21.20 0.62 5.66
N ALA A 333 -20.98 0.84 4.37
CA ALA A 333 -19.66 0.82 3.77
C ALA A 333 -18.75 1.87 4.45
N PRO A 334 -17.47 1.53 4.67
CA PRO A 334 -16.51 2.51 5.10
C PRO A 334 -16.29 3.53 3.99
N LEU A 335 -15.95 4.74 4.42
CA LEU A 335 -15.51 5.81 3.55
C LEU A 335 -14.08 5.49 3.05
N PHE A 336 -13.57 6.28 2.10
CA PHE A 336 -12.24 6.03 1.54
C PHE A 336 -11.16 5.97 2.63
N LYS A 337 -11.13 6.96 3.55
CA LYS A 337 -10.17 7.02 4.66
C LYS A 337 -10.24 5.77 5.54
N GLY A 338 -11.44 5.32 5.88
CA GLY A 338 -11.62 4.11 6.70
C GLY A 338 -11.11 2.87 5.97
N LEU A 339 -11.49 2.67 4.71
CA LEU A 339 -11.02 1.50 3.95
C LEU A 339 -9.50 1.55 3.73
N GLU A 340 -8.95 2.71 3.42
CA GLU A 340 -7.51 2.91 3.22
C GLU A 340 -6.72 2.54 4.48
N ARG A 341 -7.18 3.01 5.64
CA ARG A 341 -6.61 2.67 6.94
C ARG A 341 -6.65 1.16 7.21
N VAL A 342 -7.80 0.52 6.99
CA VAL A 342 -7.94 -0.95 7.13
C VAL A 342 -6.96 -1.69 6.23
N ILE A 343 -6.91 -1.35 4.95
CA ILE A 343 -6.05 -2.04 3.98
C ILE A 343 -4.57 -1.83 4.31
N ARG A 344 -4.18 -0.62 4.74
CA ARG A 344 -2.81 -0.38 5.23
C ARG A 344 -2.50 -1.26 6.43
N TYR A 345 -3.40 -1.33 7.41
CA TYR A 345 -3.22 -2.16 8.60
C TYR A 345 -2.98 -3.62 8.22
N VAL A 346 -3.86 -4.17 7.37
CA VAL A 346 -3.78 -5.54 6.86
C VAL A 346 -2.47 -5.78 6.11
N LEU A 347 -2.04 -4.85 5.25
CA LEU A 347 -0.77 -4.95 4.51
C LEU A 347 0.44 -4.95 5.45
N LEU A 348 0.42 -4.14 6.50
CA LEU A 348 1.48 -4.14 7.49
C LEU A 348 1.47 -5.42 8.34
N SER A 349 0.30 -5.96 8.69
CA SER A 349 0.21 -7.24 9.41
C SER A 349 0.74 -8.37 8.55
N PHE A 350 0.41 -8.38 7.25
CA PHE A 350 0.98 -9.31 6.29
C PHE A 350 2.50 -9.16 6.15
N ALA A 351 3.00 -7.91 6.11
CA ALA A 351 4.43 -7.63 6.09
C ALA A 351 5.15 -8.23 7.32
N ALA A 352 4.54 -8.15 8.50
CA ALA A 352 5.09 -8.78 9.71
C ALA A 352 5.16 -10.31 9.62
N GLU A 353 4.16 -10.97 9.04
CA GLU A 353 4.20 -12.42 8.76
C GLU A 353 5.37 -12.80 7.82
N LEU A 354 5.82 -11.86 6.99
CA LEU A 354 6.97 -11.99 6.09
C LEU A 354 8.29 -11.50 6.70
N GLY A 355 8.31 -11.17 8.00
CA GLY A 355 9.53 -10.81 8.74
C GLY A 355 9.82 -9.30 8.84
N ALA A 356 8.91 -8.43 8.41
CA ALA A 356 9.08 -6.98 8.60
C ALA A 356 8.80 -6.54 10.06
N THR A 357 9.49 -5.50 10.52
CA THR A 357 9.30 -4.93 11.88
C THR A 357 8.35 -3.74 11.86
N VAL A 358 7.06 -4.01 12.00
CA VAL A 358 6.01 -3.00 11.80
C VAL A 358 5.51 -2.33 13.08
N GLU A 359 5.73 -2.93 14.25
CA GLU A 359 5.41 -2.30 15.53
C GLU A 359 6.45 -1.25 15.90
N VAL A 360 5.98 -0.14 16.48
CA VAL A 360 6.84 0.95 16.93
C VAL A 360 6.93 0.83 18.45
N ASP A 361 8.11 0.50 18.97
CA ASP A 361 8.36 0.48 20.40
C ASP A 361 8.07 1.88 20.97
N THR A 362 7.00 1.99 21.77
CA THR A 362 6.59 3.24 22.42
C THR A 362 7.54 3.65 23.56
N GLU A 363 8.51 2.81 23.92
CA GLU A 363 9.44 3.02 25.04
C GLU A 363 10.64 3.92 24.72
N LYS A 364 10.82 4.38 23.48
CA LYS A 364 11.85 5.38 23.16
C LYS A 364 11.21 6.71 22.80
N SER A 365 10.58 7.35 23.80
CA SER A 365 10.55 8.81 23.80
C SER A 365 11.99 9.31 23.86
N PRO A 366 12.46 10.14 22.91
CA PRO A 366 13.69 10.88 23.11
C PRO A 366 13.39 11.89 24.21
N THR A 367 13.72 11.50 25.44
CA THR A 367 14.03 12.47 26.49
C THR A 367 15.50 12.78 26.34
N ASP A 368 15.76 14.09 26.24
CA ASP A 368 17.03 14.83 26.20
C ASP A 368 17.68 15.09 24.83
#